data_AF-R1FAB6-F1
#
_entry.id   AF-R1FAB6-F1
#
_cell.length_a   1.000
_cell.length_b   1.000
_cell.length_c   1.000
_cell.angle_alpha   90.00
_cell.angle_beta   90.00
_cell.angle_gamma   90.00
#
_symmetry.space_group_name_H-M   'P 1'
#
loop_
_entity.id
_entity.type
_entity.pdbx_description
1 polymer ?
#
loop_
_entity_poly.entity_id
_entity_poly.type
_entity_poly.pdbx_seq_one_letter_code
_entity_poly.pdbx_strand_id
1 'polypeptide(L)'
;MLTASHQQATRQAQYPLFMKPDAPIAVPDVAKVLSATYEGTPLAGKAERPIRIDRQLESHVIQLRKEMPKELQGIIWQSYGVLAESVMVPIYSPLESYPLPYRTGSDSYSDDSAYWQFRSLTALANTNPDKYLPLLRSVWSKESAKLYKEVTMLDKTLKQSYASDKATALGLAADYSYGQLEQTYQMAKDLRYKLMTDLTKSTEKKYSEEEFKKIMSL
;
A
#
# COMPACT_ATOMS: atom_id res chain seq x y z
N MET A 1 2.79 -3.69 20.38
CA MET A 1 2.83 -4.36 19.05
C MET A 1 4.20 -4.94 18.77
N LEU A 2 5.30 -4.18 18.91
CA LEU A 2 6.67 -4.69 18.77
C LEU A 2 7.33 -5.11 20.11
N THR A 3 6.83 -4.55 21.21
CA THR A 3 7.33 -4.72 22.59
C THR A 3 6.17 -5.00 23.55
N ALA A 4 5.29 -5.94 23.19
CA ALA A 4 4.12 -6.28 23.99
C ALA A 4 4.48 -6.76 25.40
N SER A 5 5.66 -7.37 25.58
CA SER A 5 6.19 -7.75 26.90
C SER A 5 6.47 -6.55 27.82
N HIS A 6 6.65 -5.35 27.26
CA HIS A 6 6.96 -4.13 27.99
C HIS A 6 5.73 -3.22 28.07
N GLN A 7 4.94 -3.36 29.13
CA GLN A 7 3.77 -2.50 29.34
C GLN A 7 4.19 -1.06 29.65
N GLN A 8 3.52 -0.10 29.01
CA GLN A 8 3.78 1.32 29.16
C GLN A 8 2.45 2.07 29.32
N ALA A 9 2.42 3.03 30.23
CA ALA A 9 1.28 3.94 30.35
C ALA A 9 1.11 4.76 29.06
N THR A 10 -0.13 5.13 28.74
CA THR A 10 -0.41 6.04 27.63
C THR A 10 -0.17 7.50 28.06
N ARG A 11 0.07 8.40 27.10
CA ARG A 11 0.25 9.84 27.33
C ARG A 11 1.41 10.20 28.26
N GLN A 12 2.50 9.44 28.22
CA GLN A 12 3.72 9.78 28.94
C GLN A 12 4.37 11.02 28.30
N ALA A 13 4.95 11.89 29.12
CA ALA A 13 5.72 13.03 28.64
C ALA A 13 6.94 12.60 27.82
N GLN A 14 7.49 11.42 28.11
CA GLN A 14 8.62 10.84 27.40
C GLN A 14 8.49 9.32 27.35
N TYR A 15 8.79 8.76 26.18
CA TYR A 15 8.97 7.33 25.98
C TYR A 15 10.47 7.01 25.83
N PRO A 16 10.92 5.78 26.17
CA PRO A 16 12.30 5.36 25.92
C PRO A 16 12.66 5.51 24.44
N LEU A 17 13.81 6.13 24.17
CA LEU A 17 14.29 6.32 22.80
C LEU A 17 14.71 4.99 22.15
N PHE A 18 15.30 4.09 22.95
CA PHE A 18 15.76 2.78 22.51
C PHE A 18 14.98 1.69 23.23
N MET A 19 14.51 0.72 22.46
CA MET A 19 13.83 -0.47 22.98
C MET A 19 14.28 -1.70 22.21
N LYS A 20 14.36 -2.83 22.90
CA LYS A 20 14.57 -4.13 22.29
C LYS A 20 13.20 -4.73 21.93
N PRO A 21 12.95 -5.09 20.66
CA PRO A 21 11.70 -5.75 20.29
C PRO A 21 11.63 -7.17 20.84
N ASP A 22 10.42 -7.68 21.04
CA ASP A 22 10.18 -9.04 21.56
C ASP A 22 10.64 -10.12 20.57
N ALA A 23 10.65 -9.81 19.28
CA ALA A 23 11.07 -10.67 18.19
C ALA A 23 11.79 -9.87 17.08
N PRO A 24 12.53 -10.51 16.17
CA PRO A 24 13.08 -9.85 14.99
C PRO A 24 11.99 -9.13 14.20
N ILE A 25 12.26 -7.88 13.79
CA ILE A 25 11.32 -7.04 13.05
C ILE A 25 11.44 -7.36 11.55
N ALA A 26 10.31 -7.65 10.91
CA ALA A 26 10.21 -7.76 9.47
C ALA A 26 9.50 -6.53 8.85
N VAL A 27 9.60 -6.38 7.53
CA VAL A 27 8.88 -5.35 6.77
C VAL A 27 7.38 -5.28 7.08
N PRO A 28 6.61 -6.39 7.12
CA PRO A 28 5.19 -6.34 7.49
C PRO A 28 4.92 -5.77 8.89
N ASP A 29 5.84 -5.95 9.85
CA ASP A 29 5.68 -5.40 11.20
C ASP A 29 5.78 -3.88 11.20
N VAL A 30 6.73 -3.32 10.42
CA VAL A 30 6.86 -1.88 10.22
C VAL A 30 5.64 -1.33 9.48
N ALA A 31 5.19 -1.99 8.40
CA ALA A 31 3.99 -1.60 7.66
C ALA A 31 2.74 -1.57 8.56
N LYS A 32 2.62 -2.53 9.49
CA LYS A 32 1.54 -2.58 10.48
C LYS A 32 1.58 -1.39 11.44
N VAL A 33 2.77 -0.98 11.89
CA VAL A 33 2.92 0.23 12.73
C VAL A 33 2.54 1.49 11.93
N LEU A 34 3.03 1.62 10.70
CA LEU A 34 2.71 2.74 9.81
C LEU A 34 1.22 2.82 9.44
N SER A 35 0.46 1.73 9.63
CA SER A 35 -0.97 1.64 9.36
C SER A 35 -1.86 1.72 10.60
N ALA A 36 -1.30 2.01 11.78
CA ALA A 36 -2.03 1.90 13.03
C ALA A 36 -3.01 3.06 13.31
N THR A 37 -4.20 2.73 13.80
CA THR A 37 -5.32 3.65 14.12
C THR A 37 -5.69 3.69 15.62
N TYR A 38 -4.82 3.17 16.50
CA TYR A 38 -5.07 2.90 17.94
C TYR A 38 -6.03 1.75 18.27
N GLU A 39 -6.55 1.05 17.28
CA GLU A 39 -7.41 -0.12 17.48
C GLU A 39 -6.76 -1.16 18.43
N GLY A 40 -7.56 -1.70 19.35
CA GLY A 40 -7.09 -2.65 20.37
C GLY A 40 -6.26 -2.04 21.51
N THR A 41 -6.24 -0.71 21.65
CA THR A 41 -5.55 0.00 22.74
C THR A 41 -6.52 0.83 23.58
N PRO A 42 -6.14 1.26 24.82
CA PRO A 42 -6.95 2.18 25.62
C PRO A 42 -7.25 3.55 24.96
N LEU A 43 -6.55 3.87 23.87
CA LEU A 43 -6.69 5.11 23.09
C LEU A 43 -7.65 4.97 21.89
N ALA A 44 -8.16 3.76 21.61
CA ALA A 44 -9.16 3.55 20.56
C ALA A 44 -10.38 4.47 20.78
N GLY A 45 -10.76 5.23 19.76
CA GLY A 45 -11.85 6.20 19.82
C GLY A 45 -11.60 7.44 20.71
N LYS A 46 -10.40 7.59 21.30
CA LYS A 46 -10.05 8.71 22.20
C LYS A 46 -8.89 9.57 21.70
N ALA A 47 -7.97 9.00 20.93
CA ALA A 47 -6.84 9.73 20.39
C ALA A 47 -7.15 10.26 18.99
N GLU A 48 -6.72 11.50 18.72
CA GLU A 48 -7.10 12.25 17.52
C GLU A 48 -6.08 12.15 16.38
N ARG A 49 -4.86 11.67 16.68
CA ARG A 49 -3.75 11.62 15.71
C ARG A 49 -3.21 10.19 15.51
N PRO A 50 -3.94 9.33 14.80
CA PRO A 50 -3.42 8.01 14.42
C PRO A 50 -2.18 8.13 13.51
N ILE A 51 -1.42 7.04 13.38
CA ILE A 51 -0.29 6.97 12.44
C ILE A 51 -0.85 6.87 11.02
N ARG A 52 -1.83 5.99 10.81
CA ARG A 52 -2.62 5.96 9.58
C ARG A 52 -3.47 7.21 9.49
N ILE A 53 -3.24 8.04 8.49
CA ILE A 53 -3.98 9.27 8.25
C ILE A 53 -4.33 9.39 6.76
N ASP A 54 -5.48 9.97 6.45
CA ASP A 54 -6.00 10.14 5.09
C ASP A 54 -5.12 11.03 4.19
N ARG A 55 -4.32 11.93 4.78
CA ARG A 55 -3.33 12.77 4.08
C ARG A 55 -1.98 12.08 3.83
N GLN A 56 -1.85 10.79 4.14
CA GLN A 56 -0.64 10.03 3.83
C GLN A 56 -0.48 9.97 2.30
N LEU A 57 0.60 10.57 1.80
CA LEU A 57 0.91 10.58 0.37
C LEU A 57 1.63 9.31 -0.03
N GLU A 58 2.64 8.94 0.75
CA GLU A 58 3.47 7.77 0.53
C GLU A 58 3.97 7.20 1.85
N SER A 59 4.48 5.99 1.82
CA SER A 59 5.27 5.42 2.91
C SER A 59 6.37 4.53 2.39
N HIS A 60 7.49 4.53 3.11
CA HIS A 60 8.71 3.87 2.69
C HIS A 60 9.29 3.06 3.84
N VAL A 61 9.71 1.83 3.54
CA VAL A 61 10.61 1.05 4.39
C VAL A 61 11.86 0.77 3.57
N ILE A 62 12.97 1.39 3.95
CA ILE A 62 14.25 1.25 3.25
C ILE A 62 15.06 0.19 3.99
N GLN A 63 15.43 -0.89 3.29
CA GLN A 63 16.17 -2.01 3.85
C GLN A 63 17.53 -2.15 3.14
N LEU A 64 18.59 -2.26 3.95
CA LEU A 64 19.94 -2.58 3.50
C LEU A 64 20.28 -4.01 3.93
N ARG A 65 20.49 -4.88 2.95
CA ARG A 65 20.61 -6.34 3.11
C ARG A 65 22.05 -6.77 2.85
N LYS A 66 22.85 -6.89 3.91
CA LYS A 66 24.28 -7.22 3.84
C LYS A 66 24.57 -8.57 3.19
N GLU A 67 23.60 -9.48 3.20
CA GLU A 67 23.67 -10.82 2.64
C GLU A 67 23.42 -10.89 1.13
N MET A 68 23.07 -9.77 0.50
CA MET A 68 22.90 -9.64 -0.96
C MET A 68 24.18 -9.10 -1.62
N PRO A 69 24.40 -9.37 -2.93
CA PRO A 69 25.45 -8.72 -3.71
C PRO A 69 25.32 -7.20 -3.67
N LYS A 70 26.44 -6.48 -3.79
CA LYS A 70 26.56 -5.03 -3.53
C LYS A 70 25.44 -4.19 -4.17
N GLU A 71 25.17 -4.37 -5.46
CA GLU A 71 24.16 -3.63 -6.23
C GLU A 71 22.71 -4.04 -5.92
N LEU A 72 22.51 -5.13 -5.18
CA LEU A 72 21.21 -5.68 -4.78
C LEU A 72 20.96 -5.56 -3.27
N GLN A 73 21.86 -4.93 -2.51
CA GLN A 73 21.71 -4.78 -1.06
C GLN A 73 20.54 -3.87 -0.69
N GLY A 74 20.26 -2.86 -1.50
CA GLY A 74 19.17 -1.92 -1.27
C GLY A 74 17.84 -2.44 -1.83
N ILE A 75 16.80 -2.35 -1.01
CA ILE A 75 15.41 -2.46 -1.44
C ILE A 75 14.58 -1.40 -0.71
N ILE A 76 13.77 -0.66 -1.46
CA ILE A 76 12.79 0.28 -0.94
C ILE A 76 11.43 -0.38 -1.09
N TRP A 77 10.74 -0.61 0.01
CA TRP A 77 9.33 -0.94 0.00
C TRP A 77 8.55 0.36 0.03
N GLN A 78 7.82 0.68 -1.04
CA GLN A 78 7.10 1.95 -1.18
C GLN A 78 5.62 1.72 -1.41
N SER A 79 4.78 2.43 -0.68
CA SER A 79 3.34 2.51 -0.93
C SER A 79 2.95 3.90 -1.38
N TYR A 80 2.00 3.98 -2.30
CA TYR A 80 1.36 5.23 -2.72
C TYR A 80 -0.03 5.37 -2.08
N GLY A 81 -0.36 6.56 -1.63
CA GLY A 81 -1.56 6.86 -0.85
C GLY A 81 -1.47 6.33 0.58
N VAL A 82 -2.64 6.09 1.18
CA VAL A 82 -2.77 5.59 2.54
C VAL A 82 -2.40 4.12 2.58
N LEU A 83 -1.34 3.76 3.32
CA LEU A 83 -0.79 2.39 3.34
C LEU A 83 -1.84 1.34 3.75
N ALA A 84 -2.72 1.66 4.70
CA ALA A 84 -3.78 0.73 5.13
C ALA A 84 -4.80 0.39 4.02
N GLU A 85 -4.86 1.23 2.98
CA GLU A 85 -5.71 1.07 1.79
C GLU A 85 -4.89 0.90 0.51
N SER A 86 -3.61 0.54 0.64
CA SER A 86 -2.65 0.39 -0.45
C SER A 86 -1.68 -0.76 -0.16
N VAL A 87 -0.58 -0.84 -0.90
CA VAL A 87 0.39 -1.93 -0.87
C VAL A 87 1.82 -1.39 -0.93
N MET A 88 2.72 -2.04 -0.19
CA MET A 88 4.16 -1.79 -0.26
C MET A 88 4.77 -2.55 -1.43
N VAL A 89 5.10 -1.85 -2.50
CA VAL A 89 5.76 -2.38 -3.69
C VAL A 89 7.27 -2.47 -3.44
N PRO A 90 7.92 -3.63 -3.69
CA PRO A 90 9.36 -3.79 -3.57
C PRO A 90 10.09 -3.17 -4.78
N ILE A 91 10.99 -2.22 -4.50
CA ILE A 91 11.79 -1.51 -5.50
C ILE A 91 13.26 -1.78 -5.23
N TYR A 92 13.87 -2.59 -6.09
CA TYR A 92 15.30 -2.88 -6.02
C TYR A 92 16.12 -1.72 -6.57
N SER A 93 17.30 -1.50 -5.98
CA SER A 93 18.21 -0.41 -6.37
C SER A 93 18.56 -0.32 -7.87
N PRO A 94 18.62 -1.41 -8.66
CA PRO A 94 18.90 -1.32 -10.10
C PRO A 94 17.75 -0.75 -10.96
N LEU A 95 16.57 -0.47 -10.40
CA LEU A 95 15.49 0.17 -11.16
C LEU A 95 15.87 1.62 -11.51
N GLU A 96 16.15 1.88 -12.79
CA GLU A 96 16.55 3.22 -13.26
C GLU A 96 15.37 4.06 -13.78
N SER A 97 14.25 3.44 -14.11
CA SER A 97 13.08 4.14 -14.64
C SER A 97 11.78 3.57 -14.08
N TYR A 98 10.83 4.47 -13.81
CA TYR A 98 9.50 4.11 -13.31
C TYR A 98 8.51 4.03 -14.46
N PRO A 99 7.45 3.20 -14.35
CA PRO A 99 6.35 3.22 -15.32
C PRO A 99 5.76 4.62 -15.44
N LEU A 100 5.28 4.96 -16.65
CA LEU A 100 4.75 6.30 -16.94
C LEU A 100 3.74 6.80 -15.89
N PRO A 101 2.78 5.99 -15.40
CA PRO A 101 1.82 6.47 -14.39
C PRO A 101 2.45 6.99 -13.09
N TYR A 102 3.62 6.47 -12.70
CA TYR A 102 4.33 6.93 -11.49
C TYR A 102 5.18 8.18 -11.73
N ARG A 103 5.34 8.58 -13.00
CA ARG A 103 5.98 9.83 -13.41
C ARG A 103 4.98 10.89 -13.88
N THR A 104 3.70 10.55 -13.94
CA THR A 104 2.62 11.44 -14.32
C THR A 104 1.88 11.94 -13.09
N GLY A 105 1.68 13.26 -12.99
CA GLY A 105 0.88 13.87 -11.94
C GLY A 105 0.87 15.39 -12.02
N SER A 106 -0.21 15.99 -11.54
CA SER A 106 -0.36 17.43 -11.30
C SER A 106 -1.21 17.66 -10.04
N ASP A 107 -1.50 18.91 -9.72
CA ASP A 107 -2.42 19.29 -8.64
C ASP A 107 -3.90 19.02 -8.96
N SER A 108 -4.18 18.65 -10.21
CA SER A 108 -5.51 18.30 -10.71
C SER A 108 -5.60 16.79 -10.96
N TYR A 109 -6.75 16.22 -10.66
CA TYR A 109 -6.99 14.78 -10.83
C TYR A 109 -6.78 14.34 -12.30
N SER A 110 -6.09 13.21 -12.49
CA SER A 110 -5.91 12.56 -13.78
C SER A 110 -5.99 11.04 -13.68
N ASP A 111 -6.51 10.39 -14.71
CA ASP A 111 -6.70 8.92 -14.71
C ASP A 111 -5.42 8.13 -15.07
N ASP A 112 -4.40 8.83 -15.56
CA ASP A 112 -3.13 8.29 -15.98
C ASP A 112 -2.04 8.37 -14.89
N SER A 113 -2.35 8.95 -13.72
CA SER A 113 -1.43 9.09 -12.60
C SER A 113 -1.64 8.03 -11.54
N ALA A 114 -0.57 7.32 -11.16
CA ALA A 114 -0.60 6.34 -10.07
C ALA A 114 -0.99 6.99 -8.74
N TYR A 115 -0.44 8.18 -8.45
CA TYR A 115 -0.82 8.97 -7.27
C TYR A 115 -2.34 9.19 -7.21
N TRP A 116 -2.95 9.66 -8.31
CA TRP A 116 -4.38 9.90 -8.34
C TRP A 116 -5.21 8.62 -8.29
N GLN A 117 -4.73 7.49 -8.82
CA GLN A 117 -5.42 6.21 -8.65
C GLN A 117 -5.50 5.80 -7.18
N PHE A 118 -4.38 5.77 -6.46
CA PHE A 118 -4.37 5.36 -5.05
C PHE A 118 -5.13 6.36 -4.15
N ARG A 119 -4.97 7.68 -4.41
CA ARG A 119 -5.67 8.71 -3.64
C ARG A 119 -7.18 8.68 -3.86
N SER A 120 -7.63 8.57 -5.11
CA SER A 120 -9.07 8.50 -5.42
C SER A 120 -9.70 7.20 -4.95
N LEU A 121 -8.97 6.07 -5.00
CA LEU A 121 -9.42 4.80 -4.45
C LEU A 121 -9.72 4.92 -2.94
N THR A 122 -8.82 5.56 -2.20
CA THR A 122 -9.00 5.83 -0.77
C THR A 122 -10.20 6.75 -0.52
N ALA A 123 -10.30 7.87 -1.24
CA ALA A 123 -11.42 8.80 -1.10
C ALA A 123 -12.77 8.11 -1.36
N LEU A 124 -12.83 7.28 -2.41
CA LEU A 124 -14.02 6.51 -2.77
C LEU A 124 -14.37 5.48 -1.70
N ALA A 125 -13.39 4.78 -1.13
CA ALA A 125 -13.62 3.83 -0.05
C ALA A 125 -14.23 4.48 1.19
N ASN A 126 -13.89 5.74 1.48
CA ASN A 126 -14.44 6.49 2.61
C ASN A 126 -15.90 6.95 2.42
N THR A 127 -16.49 6.80 1.22
CA THR A 127 -17.93 7.06 1.02
C THR A 127 -18.82 6.01 1.69
N ASN A 128 -18.30 4.78 1.87
CA ASN A 128 -18.94 3.70 2.60
C ASN A 128 -17.88 2.85 3.31
N PRO A 129 -17.31 3.36 4.42
CA PRO A 129 -16.11 2.80 5.03
C PRO A 129 -16.31 1.37 5.53
N ASP A 130 -17.48 1.06 6.06
CA ASP A 130 -17.82 -0.29 6.58
C ASP A 130 -17.87 -1.35 5.47
N LYS A 131 -18.20 -0.95 4.24
CA LYS A 131 -18.23 -1.84 3.08
C LYS A 131 -16.88 -1.92 2.37
N TYR A 132 -16.27 -0.77 2.07
CA TYR A 132 -15.16 -0.71 1.14
C TYR A 132 -13.78 -0.88 1.81
N LEU A 133 -13.57 -0.35 3.02
CA LEU A 133 -12.27 -0.48 3.68
C LEU A 133 -11.92 -1.94 4.04
N PRO A 134 -12.85 -2.80 4.52
CA PRO A 134 -12.55 -4.22 4.67
C PRO A 134 -12.21 -4.94 3.36
N LEU A 135 -12.87 -4.57 2.25
CA LEU A 135 -12.60 -5.12 0.93
C LEU A 135 -11.18 -4.76 0.47
N LEU A 136 -10.80 -3.48 0.55
CA LEU A 136 -9.45 -3.05 0.18
C LEU A 136 -8.39 -3.73 1.05
N ARG A 137 -8.59 -3.76 2.38
CA ARG A 137 -7.68 -4.46 3.30
C ARG A 137 -7.49 -5.92 2.93
N SER A 138 -8.55 -6.62 2.56
CA SER A 138 -8.49 -8.03 2.15
C SER A 138 -7.68 -8.22 0.86
N VAL A 139 -7.90 -7.36 -0.15
CA VAL A 139 -7.17 -7.43 -1.43
C VAL A 139 -5.70 -7.12 -1.22
N TRP A 140 -5.38 -6.02 -0.55
CA TRP A 140 -4.00 -5.58 -0.36
C TRP A 140 -3.22 -6.45 0.62
N SER A 141 -3.89 -7.07 1.61
CA SER A 141 -3.23 -8.05 2.48
C SER A 141 -2.79 -9.30 1.70
N LYS A 142 -3.58 -9.75 0.72
CA LYS A 142 -3.22 -10.88 -0.14
C LYS A 142 -2.05 -10.49 -1.05
N GLU A 143 -2.11 -9.31 -1.66
CA GLU A 143 -1.04 -8.83 -2.53
C GLU A 143 0.28 -8.61 -1.76
N SER A 144 0.21 -8.01 -0.58
CA SER A 144 1.39 -7.82 0.28
C SER A 144 2.04 -9.16 0.65
N ALA A 145 1.25 -10.17 1.04
CA ALA A 145 1.76 -11.49 1.38
C ALA A 145 2.42 -12.18 0.17
N LYS A 146 1.84 -12.02 -1.03
CA LYS A 146 2.43 -12.48 -2.28
C LYS A 146 3.78 -11.82 -2.53
N LEU A 147 3.86 -10.48 -2.48
CA LEU A 147 5.09 -9.71 -2.72
C LEU A 147 6.21 -10.09 -1.74
N TYR A 148 5.91 -10.25 -0.45
CA TYR A 148 6.92 -10.69 0.54
C TYR A 148 7.49 -12.07 0.21
N LYS A 149 6.63 -13.00 -0.21
CA LYS A 149 7.05 -14.34 -0.63
C LYS A 149 7.88 -14.29 -1.91
N GLU A 150 7.45 -13.51 -2.89
CA GLU A 150 8.14 -13.34 -4.17
C GLU A 150 9.53 -12.74 -3.98
N VAL A 151 9.69 -11.69 -3.18
CA VAL A 151 11.01 -11.13 -2.86
C VAL A 151 11.94 -12.20 -2.25
N THR A 152 11.43 -12.99 -1.31
CA THR A 152 12.21 -14.08 -0.69
C THR A 152 12.67 -15.13 -1.71
N MET A 153 11.83 -15.45 -2.70
CA MET A 153 12.17 -16.41 -3.76
C MET A 153 13.11 -15.80 -4.79
N LEU A 154 12.81 -14.57 -5.23
CA LEU A 154 13.58 -13.82 -6.20
C LEU A 154 15.01 -13.58 -5.69
N ASP A 155 15.19 -13.23 -4.42
CA ASP A 155 16.52 -13.04 -3.83
C ASP A 155 17.44 -14.26 -4.00
N LYS A 156 16.89 -15.49 -3.93
CA LYS A 156 17.68 -16.71 -4.15
C LYS A 156 18.12 -16.80 -5.61
N THR A 157 17.21 -16.55 -6.54
CA THR A 157 17.49 -16.51 -7.98
C THR A 157 18.49 -15.42 -8.33
N LEU A 158 18.35 -14.23 -7.75
CA LEU A 158 19.24 -13.10 -7.96
C LEU A 158 20.66 -13.40 -7.47
N LYS A 159 20.82 -14.03 -6.30
CA LYS A 159 22.15 -14.45 -5.81
C LYS A 159 22.83 -15.44 -6.77
N GLN A 160 22.08 -16.42 -7.28
CA GLN A 160 22.60 -17.41 -8.22
C GLN A 160 22.95 -16.77 -9.56
N SER A 161 22.02 -15.99 -10.13
CA SER A 161 22.23 -15.29 -11.39
C SER A 161 23.39 -14.31 -11.30
N TYR A 162 23.54 -13.58 -10.19
CA TYR A 162 24.60 -12.58 -10.04
C TYR A 162 25.99 -13.21 -10.06
N ALA A 163 26.13 -14.42 -9.53
CA ALA A 163 27.40 -15.15 -9.55
C ALA A 163 27.80 -15.61 -10.96
N SER A 164 26.82 -15.89 -11.83
CA SER A 164 27.05 -16.34 -13.21
C SER A 164 27.11 -15.19 -14.22
N ASP A 165 26.15 -14.28 -14.12
CA ASP A 165 26.01 -13.09 -14.95
C ASP A 165 25.34 -11.97 -14.14
N LYS A 166 26.19 -11.02 -13.74
CA LYS A 166 25.80 -9.82 -13.01
C LYS A 166 24.76 -9.01 -13.76
N ALA A 167 24.92 -8.77 -15.07
CA ALA A 167 24.05 -7.87 -15.82
C ALA A 167 22.63 -8.45 -15.88
N THR A 168 22.52 -9.75 -16.13
CA THR A 168 21.23 -10.46 -16.10
C THR A 168 20.57 -10.36 -14.73
N ALA A 169 21.30 -10.52 -13.63
CA ALA A 169 20.71 -10.41 -12.29
C ALA A 169 20.16 -9.00 -11.99
N LEU A 170 20.89 -7.96 -12.41
CA LEU A 170 20.43 -6.58 -12.23
C LEU A 170 19.19 -6.27 -13.07
N GLY A 171 19.18 -6.73 -14.33
CA GLY A 171 18.01 -6.63 -15.21
C GLY A 171 16.78 -7.30 -14.60
N LEU A 172 16.91 -8.54 -14.12
CA LEU A 172 15.81 -9.27 -13.47
C LEU A 172 15.24 -8.54 -12.25
N ALA A 173 16.10 -7.91 -11.43
CA ALA A 173 15.66 -7.14 -10.27
C ALA A 173 14.92 -5.84 -10.67
N ALA A 174 15.41 -5.16 -11.70
CA ALA A 174 14.78 -3.97 -12.26
C ALA A 174 13.42 -4.31 -12.89
N ASP A 175 13.37 -5.33 -13.75
CA ASP A 175 12.16 -5.79 -14.43
C ASP A 175 11.09 -6.24 -13.44
N TYR A 176 11.47 -6.95 -12.38
CA TYR A 176 10.54 -7.31 -11.30
C TYR A 176 9.94 -6.06 -10.65
N SER A 177 10.77 -5.09 -10.26
CA SER A 177 10.30 -3.85 -9.61
C SER A 177 9.37 -3.07 -10.52
N TYR A 178 9.74 -2.90 -11.80
CA TYR A 178 8.93 -2.22 -12.81
C TYR A 178 7.57 -2.93 -13.00
N GLY A 179 7.59 -4.25 -13.15
CA GLY A 179 6.39 -5.06 -13.31
C GLY A 179 5.45 -5.00 -12.10
N GLN A 180 5.98 -5.02 -10.87
CA GLN A 180 5.14 -4.87 -9.67
C GLN A 180 4.52 -3.48 -9.56
N LEU A 181 5.24 -2.42 -9.96
CA LEU A 181 4.69 -1.07 -10.02
C LEU A 181 3.50 -1.02 -11.01
N GLU A 182 3.66 -1.55 -12.22
CA GLU A 182 2.56 -1.60 -13.21
C GLU A 182 1.38 -2.44 -12.73
N GLN A 183 1.64 -3.63 -12.19
CA GLN A 183 0.60 -4.54 -11.71
C GLN A 183 -0.23 -3.90 -10.59
N THR A 184 0.43 -3.35 -9.58
CA THR A 184 -0.27 -2.75 -8.43
C THR A 184 -1.02 -1.47 -8.81
N TYR A 185 -0.50 -0.68 -9.76
CA TYR A 185 -1.24 0.43 -10.36
C TYR A 185 -2.53 -0.04 -11.05
N GLN A 186 -2.46 -1.08 -11.87
CA GLN A 186 -3.66 -1.61 -12.55
C GLN A 186 -4.66 -2.18 -11.55
N MET A 187 -4.19 -2.88 -10.51
CA MET A 187 -5.06 -3.35 -9.43
C MET A 187 -5.79 -2.20 -8.73
N ALA A 188 -5.10 -1.09 -8.43
CA ALA A 188 -5.72 0.07 -7.82
C ALA A 188 -6.79 0.69 -8.73
N LYS A 189 -6.49 0.78 -10.03
CA LYS A 189 -7.41 1.28 -11.06
C LYS A 189 -8.67 0.41 -11.18
N ASP A 190 -8.50 -0.91 -11.25
CA ASP A 190 -9.59 -1.88 -11.31
C ASP A 190 -10.47 -1.87 -10.06
N LEU A 191 -9.85 -1.79 -8.87
CA LEU A 191 -10.59 -1.66 -7.62
C LEU A 191 -11.41 -0.37 -7.60
N ARG A 192 -10.83 0.73 -8.07
CA ARG A 192 -11.53 2.02 -8.13
C ARG A 192 -12.73 1.95 -9.08
N TYR A 193 -12.58 1.32 -10.25
CA TYR A 193 -13.72 1.08 -11.16
C TYR A 193 -14.82 0.25 -10.49
N LYS A 194 -14.46 -0.85 -9.81
CA LYS A 194 -15.42 -1.70 -9.09
C LYS A 194 -16.17 -0.91 -8.00
N LEU A 195 -15.45 -0.14 -7.20
CA LEU A 195 -16.05 0.70 -6.16
C LEU A 195 -16.96 1.78 -6.77
N MET A 196 -16.56 2.39 -7.88
CA MET A 196 -17.34 3.44 -8.53
C MET A 196 -18.65 2.87 -9.08
N THR A 197 -18.60 1.74 -9.79
CA THR A 197 -19.80 1.04 -10.29
C THR A 197 -20.71 0.59 -9.16
N ASP A 198 -20.16 0.14 -8.03
CA ASP A 198 -20.98 -0.22 -6.88
C ASP A 198 -21.61 1.01 -6.21
N LEU A 199 -20.88 2.13 -6.12
CA LEU A 199 -21.41 3.38 -5.60
C LEU A 199 -22.57 3.90 -6.45
N THR A 200 -22.50 3.82 -7.79
CA THR A 200 -23.60 4.28 -8.66
C THR A 200 -24.89 3.49 -8.41
N LYS A 201 -24.81 2.19 -8.08
CA LYS A 201 -26.00 1.39 -7.73
C LYS A 201 -26.71 1.90 -6.47
N SER A 202 -25.98 2.52 -5.54
CA SER A 202 -26.61 3.14 -4.37
C SER A 202 -27.38 4.43 -4.72
N THR A 203 -27.06 5.04 -5.87
CA THR A 203 -27.69 6.26 -6.38
C THR A 203 -28.76 6.00 -7.44
N GLU A 204 -28.83 4.77 -7.96
CA GLU A 204 -29.92 4.32 -8.83
C GLU A 204 -31.23 4.32 -8.05
N LYS A 205 -32.00 5.41 -8.18
CA LYS A 205 -33.38 5.45 -7.68
C LYS A 205 -34.16 4.34 -8.36
N LYS A 206 -34.80 3.47 -7.58
CA LYS A 206 -35.93 2.69 -8.09
C LYS A 206 -37.06 3.67 -8.35
N TYR A 207 -37.11 4.24 -9.55
CA TYR A 207 -38.24 5.07 -9.96
C TYR A 207 -39.52 4.25 -9.84
N SER A 208 -40.58 4.85 -9.31
CA SER A 208 -41.91 4.27 -9.50
C SER A 208 -42.23 4.24 -11.00
N GLU A 209 -43.15 3.36 -11.43
CA GLU A 209 -43.58 3.35 -12.84
C GLU A 209 -44.08 4.72 -13.33
N GLU A 210 -44.66 5.52 -12.43
CA GLU A 210 -45.12 6.88 -12.72
C GLU A 210 -43.97 7.87 -12.91
N GLU A 211 -42.94 7.81 -12.07
CA GLU A 211 -41.74 8.64 -12.22
C GLU A 211 -40.96 8.29 -13.48
N PHE A 212 -40.86 6.99 -13.80
CA PHE A 212 -40.20 6.53 -15.02
C PHE A 212 -40.94 7.01 -16.28
N LYS A 213 -42.28 6.92 -16.31
CA LYS A 213 -43.10 7.45 -17.41
C LYS A 213 -42.92 8.96 -17.59
N LYS A 214 -42.79 9.71 -16.51
CA LYS A 214 -42.60 11.18 -16.54
C LYS A 214 -41.21 11.59 -17.02
N ILE A 215 -40.17 10.82 -16.69
CA ILE A 215 -38.79 11.03 -17.16
C ILE A 215 -38.66 10.69 -18.64
N MET A 216 -39.28 9.60 -19.11
CA MET A 216 -39.22 9.17 -20.51
C MET A 216 -40.05 10.04 -21.47
N SER A 217 -40.89 10.94 -20.95
CA SER A 217 -41.68 11.89 -21.73
C SER A 217 -41.04 13.29 -21.89
N LEU A 218 -39.82 13.48 -21.38
CA LEU A 218 -38.98 14.68 -21.56
C LEU A 218 -37.92 14.42 -22.64
#